data_AF-A0A8T6EM35-F1
#
_entry.id   AF-A0A8T6EM35-F1
#
_cell.length_a   1.000
_cell.length_b   1.000
_cell.length_c   1.000
_cell.angle_alpha   90.00
_cell.angle_beta   90.00
_cell.angle_gamma   90.00
#
_symmetry.space_group_name_H-M   'P 1'
#
loop_
_entity.id
_entity.type
_entity.pdbx_description
1 polymer ?
#
loop_
_entity_poly.entity_id
_entity_poly.type
_entity_poly.pdbx_seq_one_letter_code
_entity_poly.pdbx_strand_id
1 'polypeptide(L)'
;MPEDATPGAGGSRRFFYGWVIVLTSGMVAFSTGPGQSFVFSIFVDSMIADTGFSRSAISALYAVSTGLSALMVVVVSRAADRWGARLNLVLVGVAFGAACFGMAFSVGLVAFYVSFAGLRALGQGSLTINATLLVNQWFVTRRGRAIALMGLGFPLSNA
;
A
#
# COMPACT_ATOMS: atom_id res chain seq x y z
N MET A 1 -52.75 -19.31 28.50
CA MET A 1 -51.43 -19.11 29.14
C MET A 1 -51.31 -20.16 30.24
N PRO A 2 -50.13 -20.75 30.53
CA PRO A 2 -48.76 -20.43 30.07
C PRO A 2 -48.13 -21.64 29.29
N GLU A 3 -46.92 -21.69 28.73
CA GLU A 3 -45.62 -21.08 29.04
C GLU A 3 -44.81 -20.80 27.76
N ASP A 4 -43.99 -19.76 27.88
CA ASP A 4 -42.88 -19.41 27.02
C ASP A 4 -41.84 -20.54 26.90
N ALA A 5 -41.43 -20.86 25.67
CA ALA A 5 -40.13 -21.47 25.40
C ALA A 5 -39.39 -20.59 24.40
N THR A 6 -38.53 -19.74 24.97
CA THR A 6 -37.54 -18.89 24.31
C THR A 6 -36.82 -19.56 23.14
N PRO A 7 -36.63 -18.89 21.98
CA PRO A 7 -35.74 -19.39 20.95
C PRO A 7 -34.31 -19.47 21.53
N GLY A 8 -33.72 -20.65 21.47
CA GLY A 8 -32.39 -20.95 21.99
C GLY A 8 -31.36 -19.91 21.56
N ALA A 9 -30.85 -19.19 22.55
CA ALA A 9 -29.67 -18.35 22.45
C ALA A 9 -28.45 -19.22 22.14
N GLY A 10 -28.17 -19.40 20.85
CA GLY A 10 -27.01 -20.16 20.36
C GLY A 10 -26.35 -19.49 19.16
N GLY A 11 -26.53 -18.18 18.98
CA GLY A 11 -25.81 -17.43 17.97
C GLY A 11 -24.39 -17.18 18.45
N SER A 12 -23.45 -18.10 18.19
CA SER A 12 -22.04 -17.74 18.22
C SER A 12 -21.92 -16.49 17.35
N ARG A 13 -21.53 -15.33 17.91
CA ARG A 13 -21.23 -14.15 17.10
C ARG A 13 -20.06 -14.56 16.21
N ARG A 14 -20.35 -15.07 15.01
CA ARG A 14 -19.34 -15.41 14.02
C ARG A 14 -18.57 -14.12 13.79
N PHE A 15 -17.31 -14.12 14.20
CA PHE A 15 -16.44 -12.96 14.06
C PHE A 15 -16.50 -12.46 12.62
N PHE A 16 -16.81 -11.19 12.42
CA PHE A 16 -16.94 -10.64 11.08
C PHE A 16 -15.56 -10.57 10.43
N TYR A 17 -15.32 -11.43 9.44
CA TYR A 17 -14.02 -11.58 8.77
C TYR A 17 -13.48 -10.29 8.16
N GLY A 18 -14.33 -9.30 7.88
CA GLY A 18 -13.88 -7.98 7.43
C GLY A 18 -12.89 -7.29 8.38
N TRP A 19 -12.93 -7.57 9.69
CA TRP A 19 -11.93 -7.04 10.62
C TRP A 19 -10.53 -7.66 10.41
N VAL A 20 -10.45 -8.92 9.99
CA VAL A 20 -9.17 -9.53 9.54
C VAL A 20 -8.68 -8.79 8.30
N ILE A 21 -9.57 -8.50 7.36
CA ILE A 21 -9.22 -7.72 6.15
C ILE A 21 -8.66 -6.35 6.51
N VAL A 22 -9.28 -5.62 7.45
CA VAL A 22 -8.76 -4.33 7.92
C VAL A 22 -7.35 -4.46 8.49
N LEU A 23 -7.10 -5.49 9.31
CA LEU A 23 -5.77 -5.72 9.89
C LEU A 23 -4.74 -6.05 8.81
N THR A 24 -5.06 -6.95 7.87
CA THR A 24 -4.16 -7.29 6.76
C THR A 24 -3.90 -6.11 5.83
N SER A 25 -4.92 -5.32 5.49
CA SER A 25 -4.75 -4.09 4.71
C SER A 25 -3.94 -3.03 5.47
N GLY A 26 -4.04 -3.00 6.81
CA GLY A 26 -3.22 -2.14 7.66
C GLY A 26 -1.75 -2.56 7.63
N MET A 27 -1.46 -3.86 7.64
CA MET A 27 -0.09 -4.37 7.44
C MET A 27 0.44 -4.05 6.04
N VAL A 28 -0.42 -4.06 5.02
CA VAL A 28 -0.05 -3.60 3.67
C VAL A 28 0.28 -2.11 3.68
N ALA A 29 -0.56 -1.28 4.31
CA ALA A 29 -0.30 0.15 4.46
C ALA A 29 1.02 0.43 5.17
N PHE A 30 1.31 -0.30 6.25
CA PHE A 30 2.59 -0.26 6.95
C PHE A 30 3.76 -0.64 6.03
N SER A 31 3.62 -1.74 5.28
CA SER A 31 4.66 -2.22 4.36
C SER A 31 4.96 -1.25 3.21
N THR A 32 4.10 -0.27 2.93
CA THR A 32 4.36 0.72 1.86
C THR A 32 5.49 1.70 2.18
N GLY A 33 5.96 1.76 3.43
CA GLY A 33 6.97 2.69 3.93
C GLY A 33 8.09 3.04 2.96
N PRO A 34 8.84 2.07 2.40
CA PRO A 34 9.95 2.35 1.48
C PRO A 34 9.57 3.18 0.25
N GLY A 35 8.32 3.06 -0.21
CA GLY A 35 7.80 3.84 -1.34
C GLY A 35 7.24 5.21 -0.96
N GLN A 36 7.15 5.55 0.33
CA GLN A 36 6.54 6.79 0.82
C GLN A 36 7.52 7.95 0.86
N SER A 37 6.98 9.16 0.81
CA SER A 37 7.75 10.40 0.75
C SER A 37 8.57 10.66 2.02
N PHE A 38 8.07 10.24 3.19
CA PHE A 38 8.78 10.44 4.46
C PHE A 38 10.09 9.64 4.52
N VAL A 39 10.07 8.36 4.08
CA VAL A 39 11.28 7.53 4.00
C VAL A 39 12.24 8.15 3.00
N PHE A 40 11.76 8.53 1.82
CA PHE A 40 12.59 9.20 0.82
C PHE A 40 13.33 10.41 1.40
N SER A 41 12.64 11.32 2.09
CA SER A 41 13.25 12.52 2.68
C SER A 41 14.39 12.22 3.65
N ILE A 42 14.36 11.09 4.36
CA ILE A 42 15.43 10.66 5.26
C ILE A 42 16.65 10.16 4.46
N PHE A 43 16.42 9.46 3.35
CA PHE A 43 17.49 8.82 2.57
C PHE A 43 18.08 9.68 1.45
N VAL A 44 17.53 10.88 1.16
CA VAL A 44 18.05 11.75 0.07
C VAL A 44 19.56 11.98 0.19
N ASP A 45 20.06 12.27 1.40
CA ASP A 45 21.48 12.60 1.58
C ASP A 45 22.39 11.39 1.37
N SER A 46 21.94 10.20 1.81
CA SER A 46 22.62 8.93 1.52
C SER A 46 22.61 8.62 0.03
N MET A 47 21.49 8.85 -0.66
CA MET A 47 21.41 8.68 -2.12
C MET A 47 22.37 9.61 -2.85
N ILE A 48 22.53 10.87 -2.40
CA ILE A 48 23.52 11.81 -2.95
C ILE A 48 24.94 11.27 -2.75
N ALA A 49 25.26 10.79 -1.55
CA ALA A 49 26.58 10.26 -1.23
C ALA A 49 26.93 9.02 -2.07
N ASP A 50 25.98 8.11 -2.26
CA ASP A 50 26.21 6.85 -3.00
C ASP A 50 26.21 7.05 -4.52
N THR A 51 25.37 7.93 -5.04
CA THR A 51 25.24 8.14 -6.50
C THR A 51 26.11 9.29 -7.04
N GLY A 52 26.52 10.21 -6.18
CA GLY A 52 27.21 11.45 -6.56
C GLY A 52 26.30 12.50 -7.24
N PHE A 53 24.99 12.28 -7.30
CA PHE A 53 24.07 13.21 -7.96
C PHE A 53 23.82 14.47 -7.15
N SER A 54 23.53 15.57 -7.85
CA SER A 54 23.06 16.79 -7.19
C SER A 54 21.69 16.56 -6.54
N ARG A 55 21.42 17.29 -5.45
CA ARG A 55 20.09 17.30 -4.81
C ARG A 55 18.98 17.66 -5.81
N SER A 56 19.24 18.57 -6.75
CA SER A 56 18.26 18.95 -7.78
C SER A 56 17.92 17.80 -8.73
N ALA A 57 18.90 16.97 -9.11
CA ALA A 57 18.67 15.80 -9.95
C ALA A 57 17.82 14.75 -9.23
N ILE A 58 18.08 14.49 -7.95
CA ILE A 58 17.28 13.57 -7.12
C ILE A 58 15.86 14.09 -6.92
N SER A 59 15.69 15.40 -6.70
CA SER A 59 14.35 16.01 -6.61
C SER A 59 13.57 15.93 -7.92
N ALA A 60 14.24 16.13 -9.06
CA ALA A 60 13.63 15.97 -10.38
C ALA A 60 13.21 14.51 -10.63
N LEU A 61 14.08 13.56 -10.29
CA LEU A 61 13.77 12.13 -10.30
C LEU A 61 12.53 11.80 -9.46
N TYR A 62 12.47 12.35 -8.25
CA TYR A 62 11.32 12.19 -7.36
C TYR A 62 10.03 12.75 -7.95
N ALA A 63 10.08 13.94 -8.55
CA ALA A 63 8.92 14.57 -9.18
C ALA A 63 8.41 13.74 -10.35
N VAL A 64 9.29 13.32 -11.27
CA VAL A 64 8.92 12.50 -12.43
C VAL A 64 8.38 11.15 -11.99
N SER A 65 9.03 10.49 -11.03
CA SER A 65 8.58 9.20 -10.47
C SER A 65 7.21 9.32 -9.81
N THR A 66 6.93 10.43 -9.14
CA THR A 66 5.63 10.70 -8.53
C THR A 66 4.54 10.95 -9.59
N GLY A 67 4.87 11.68 -10.66
CA GLY A 67 3.97 11.82 -11.81
C GLY A 67 3.65 10.48 -12.48
N LEU A 68 4.66 9.64 -12.67
CA LEU A 68 4.48 8.29 -13.23
C LEU A 68 3.66 7.40 -12.30
N SER A 69 3.85 7.52 -10.99
CA SER A 69 3.03 6.84 -9.97
C SER A 69 1.55 7.18 -10.13
N ALA A 70 1.20 8.45 -10.32
CA ALA A 70 -0.18 8.87 -10.51
C ALA A 70 -0.83 8.21 -11.74
N LEU A 71 -0.09 8.10 -12.86
CA LEU A 71 -0.57 7.39 -14.06
C LEU A 71 -0.72 5.89 -13.79
N MET A 72 0.23 5.28 -13.08
CA MET A 72 0.19 3.86 -12.75
C MET A 72 -0.98 3.51 -11.83
N VAL A 73 -1.34 4.38 -10.88
CA VAL A 73 -2.50 4.18 -10.01
C VAL A 73 -3.77 4.00 -10.83
N VAL A 74 -3.96 4.75 -11.92
CA VAL A 74 -5.13 4.60 -12.79
C VAL A 74 -5.16 3.21 -13.44
N VAL A 75 -4.02 2.76 -13.98
CA VAL A 75 -3.89 1.44 -14.62
C VAL A 75 -4.16 0.32 -13.62
N VAL A 76 -3.52 0.39 -12.45
CA VAL A 76 -3.66 -0.60 -11.38
C VAL A 76 -5.08 -0.63 -10.81
N SER A 77 -5.75 0.52 -10.70
CA SER A 77 -7.15 0.58 -10.26
C SER A 77 -8.07 -0.12 -11.26
N ARG A 78 -7.89 0.12 -12.56
CA ARG A 78 -8.67 -0.58 -13.61
C ARG A 78 -8.38 -2.07 -13.65
N ALA A 79 -7.13 -2.47 -13.39
CA ALA A 79 -6.76 -3.88 -13.28
C ALA A 79 -7.42 -4.54 -12.05
N ALA A 80 -7.49 -3.83 -10.92
CA ALA A 80 -8.18 -4.29 -9.71
C ALA A 80 -9.66 -4.55 -9.96
N ASP A 81 -10.32 -3.70 -10.74
CA ASP A 81 -11.73 -3.86 -11.10
C ASP A 81 -11.97 -5.07 -12.00
N ARG A 82 -11.01 -5.44 -12.85
CA ARG A 82 -11.13 -6.57 -13.80
C ARG A 82 -10.74 -7.91 -13.21
N TRP A 83 -9.65 -7.96 -12.45
CA TRP A 83 -9.08 -9.21 -11.92
C TRP A 83 -9.41 -9.45 -10.44
N GLY A 84 -10.06 -8.47 -9.80
CA GLY A 84 -10.37 -8.49 -8.38
C GLY A 84 -9.24 -7.92 -7.52
N ALA A 85 -9.63 -7.22 -6.45
CA ALA A 85 -8.71 -6.54 -5.54
C ALA A 85 -7.69 -7.47 -4.87
N ARG A 86 -8.07 -8.73 -4.57
CA ARG A 86 -7.18 -9.68 -3.90
C ARG A 86 -5.99 -10.09 -4.78
N LEU A 87 -6.25 -10.49 -6.02
CA LEU A 87 -5.19 -10.91 -6.95
C LEU A 87 -4.28 -9.72 -7.29
N ASN A 88 -4.88 -8.56 -7.56
CA ASN A 88 -4.14 -7.35 -7.87
C ASN A 88 -3.22 -6.91 -6.73
N LEU A 89 -3.68 -6.98 -5.47
CA LEU A 89 -2.87 -6.66 -4.29
C LEU A 89 -1.63 -7.57 -4.18
N VAL A 90 -1.79 -8.88 -4.45
CA VAL A 90 -0.66 -9.83 -4.42
C VAL A 90 0.34 -9.51 -5.54
N LEU A 91 -0.13 -9.28 -6.76
CA LEU A 91 0.73 -8.94 -7.90
C LEU A 91 1.53 -7.65 -7.66
N VAL A 92 0.85 -6.61 -7.17
CA VAL A 92 1.49 -5.34 -6.83
C VAL A 92 2.47 -5.51 -5.67
N GLY A 93 2.14 -6.31 -4.65
CA GLY A 93 3.02 -6.60 -3.52
C GLY A 93 4.30 -7.31 -3.94
N VAL A 94 4.20 -8.31 -4.81
CA VAL A 94 5.38 -9.01 -5.37
C VAL A 94 6.22 -8.05 -6.22
N ALA A 95 5.59 -7.25 -7.08
CA ALA A 95 6.29 -6.25 -7.88
C ALA A 95 6.98 -5.19 -7.01
N PHE A 96 6.35 -4.78 -5.90
CA PHE A 96 6.95 -3.85 -4.95
C PHE A 96 8.15 -4.47 -4.24
N GLY A 97 8.06 -5.73 -3.80
CA GLY A 97 9.21 -6.46 -3.27
C GLY A 97 10.37 -6.55 -4.27
N ALA A 98 10.07 -6.81 -5.54
CA ALA A 98 11.07 -6.79 -6.61
C ALA A 98 11.70 -5.40 -6.80
N ALA A 99 10.94 -4.31 -6.68
CA ALA A 99 11.47 -2.95 -6.73
C ALA A 99 12.38 -2.65 -5.52
N CYS A 100 12.04 -3.14 -4.32
CA CYS A 100 12.91 -3.04 -3.14
C CYS A 100 14.25 -3.77 -3.36
N PHE A 101 14.21 -5.00 -3.88
CA PHE A 101 15.43 -5.74 -4.22
C PHE A 101 16.21 -5.04 -5.35
N GLY A 102 15.52 -4.51 -6.36
CA GLY A 102 16.13 -3.73 -7.43
C GLY A 102 16.90 -2.53 -6.90
N MET A 103 16.34 -1.84 -5.90
CA MET A 103 17.00 -0.72 -5.23
C MET A 103 18.25 -1.15 -4.45
N ALA A 104 18.22 -2.32 -3.81
CA ALA A 104 19.37 -2.85 -3.06
C ALA A 104 20.55 -3.26 -3.98
N PHE A 105 20.25 -3.73 -5.19
CA PHE A 105 21.26 -4.21 -6.16
C PHE A 105 21.48 -3.26 -7.33
N SER A 106 20.89 -2.05 -7.31
CA SER A 106 21.00 -1.13 -8.45
C SER A 106 22.42 -0.61 -8.59
N VAL A 107 23.11 -1.07 -9.64
CA VAL A 107 24.41 -0.54 -10.05
C VAL A 107 24.20 0.34 -11.29
N GLY A 108 24.45 1.64 -11.14
CA GLY A 108 24.33 2.63 -12.22
C GLY A 108 23.00 3.38 -12.27
N LEU A 109 23.01 4.48 -13.03
CA LEU A 109 21.97 5.52 -13.05
C LEU A 109 20.60 5.01 -13.49
N VAL A 110 20.55 4.21 -14.56
CA VAL A 110 19.29 3.72 -15.13
C VAL A 110 18.62 2.70 -14.20
N ALA A 111 19.40 1.77 -13.63
CA ALA A 111 18.87 0.77 -12.70
C ALA A 111 18.33 1.43 -11.43
N PHE A 112 19.03 2.44 -10.91
CA PHE A 112 18.57 3.25 -9.78
C PHE A 112 17.27 3.98 -10.12
N TYR A 113 17.21 4.66 -11.27
CA TYR A 113 16.02 5.38 -11.74
C TYR A 113 14.79 4.47 -11.81
N VAL A 114 14.93 3.33 -12.49
CA VAL A 114 13.82 2.38 -12.70
C VAL A 114 13.35 1.79 -11.38
N SER A 115 14.28 1.38 -10.52
CA SER A 115 13.95 0.81 -9.21
C SER A 115 13.27 1.84 -8.32
N PHE A 116 13.78 3.07 -8.29
CA PHE A 116 13.21 4.18 -7.54
C PHE A 116 11.80 4.55 -8.03
N ALA A 117 11.62 4.68 -9.35
CA ALA A 117 10.32 4.96 -9.95
C ALA A 117 9.31 3.83 -9.65
N GLY A 118 9.75 2.57 -9.72
CA GLY A 118 8.95 1.40 -9.36
C GLY A 118 8.56 1.41 -7.88
N LEU A 119 9.51 1.70 -6.99
CA LEU A 119 9.28 1.80 -5.54
C LEU A 119 8.21 2.85 -5.22
N ARG A 120 8.30 4.02 -5.86
CA ARG A 120 7.34 5.12 -5.72
C ARG A 120 5.96 4.76 -6.29
N ALA A 121 5.91 4.18 -7.49
CA ALA A 121 4.67 3.83 -8.19
C ALA A 121 3.89 2.69 -7.49
N LEU A 122 4.61 1.67 -7.05
CA LEU A 122 4.02 0.47 -6.47
C LEU A 122 3.72 0.66 -4.98
N GLY A 123 4.62 1.30 -4.23
CA GLY A 123 4.44 1.53 -2.80
C GLY A 123 3.35 2.56 -2.49
N GLN A 124 3.63 3.84 -2.77
CA GLN A 124 2.73 4.92 -2.36
C GLN A 124 1.42 4.93 -3.13
N GLY A 125 1.45 4.63 -4.42
CA GLY A 125 0.26 4.61 -5.27
C GLY A 125 -0.50 3.28 -5.15
N SER A 126 0.10 2.24 -5.73
CA SER A 126 -0.61 1.00 -6.07
C SER A 126 -1.00 0.15 -4.85
N LEU A 127 -0.13 -0.03 -3.86
CA LEU A 127 -0.46 -0.80 -2.65
C LEU A 127 -1.51 -0.07 -1.80
N THR A 128 -1.36 1.25 -1.63
CA THR A 128 -2.31 2.10 -0.88
C THR A 128 -3.72 2.01 -1.44
N ILE A 129 -3.87 2.14 -2.77
CA ILE A 129 -5.20 2.08 -3.39
C ILE A 129 -5.79 0.68 -3.27
N ASN A 130 -5.01 -0.39 -3.47
CA ASN A 130 -5.48 -1.76 -3.35
C ASN A 130 -5.90 -2.11 -1.92
N ALA A 131 -5.15 -1.68 -0.91
CA ALA A 131 -5.51 -1.86 0.49
C ALA A 131 -6.87 -1.21 0.80
N THR A 132 -7.11 -0.02 0.23
CA THR A 132 -8.38 0.72 0.38
C THR A 132 -9.53 0.03 -0.36
N LEU A 133 -9.31 -0.42 -1.60
CA LEU A 133 -10.30 -1.16 -2.38
C LEU A 133 -10.73 -2.45 -1.68
N LEU A 134 -9.77 -3.19 -1.11
CA LEU A 134 -10.06 -4.43 -0.38
C LEU A 134 -10.94 -4.17 0.84
N VAL A 135 -10.68 -3.13 1.63
CA VAL A 135 -11.54 -2.78 2.79
C VAL A 135 -12.93 -2.35 2.33
N ASN A 136 -13.04 -1.58 1.24
CA ASN A 136 -14.31 -1.13 0.69
C ASN A 136 -15.21 -2.27 0.20
N GLN A 137 -14.64 -3.39 -0.25
CA GLN A 137 -15.42 -4.57 -0.65
C GLN A 137 -16.12 -5.25 0.54
N TRP A 138 -15.58 -5.12 1.76
CA TRP A 138 -16.12 -5.77 2.96
C TRP A 138 -16.99 -4.86 3.81
N PHE A 139 -16.84 -3.53 3.72
CA PHE A 139 -17.57 -2.56 4.55
C PHE A 139 -18.34 -1.57 3.69
N VAL A 140 -19.68 -1.56 3.83
CA VAL A 140 -20.56 -0.55 3.21
C VAL A 140 -20.90 0.54 4.23
N THR A 141 -21.59 0.20 5.32
CA THR A 141 -22.06 1.18 6.33
C THR A 141 -20.94 1.77 7.18
N ARG A 142 -19.88 1.01 7.47
CA ARG A 142 -18.77 1.41 8.37
C ARG A 142 -17.44 1.66 7.65
N ARG A 143 -17.48 1.91 6.33
CA ARG A 143 -16.28 2.09 5.48
C ARG A 143 -15.30 3.11 6.03
N GLY A 144 -15.79 4.26 6.51
CA GLY A 144 -14.93 5.33 7.05
C GLY A 144 -14.13 4.89 8.28
N ARG A 145 -14.75 4.15 9.21
CA ARG A 145 -14.06 3.60 10.39
C ARG A 145 -13.06 2.52 10.02
N ALA A 146 -13.43 1.65 9.08
CA ALA A 146 -12.57 0.56 8.62
C ALA A 146 -11.32 1.10 7.89
N ILE A 147 -11.49 2.11 7.02
CA ILE A 147 -10.38 2.80 6.35
C ILE A 147 -9.52 3.55 7.37
N ALA A 148 -10.10 4.25 8.34
CA ALA A 148 -9.33 4.96 9.36
C ALA A 148 -8.44 4.01 10.17
N LEU A 149 -8.97 2.84 10.58
CA LEU A 149 -8.22 1.82 11.31
C LEU A 149 -7.11 1.19 10.44
N MET A 150 -7.40 0.89 9.19
CA MET A 150 -6.39 0.44 8.23
C MET A 150 -5.29 1.50 8.03
N GLY A 151 -5.70 2.77 7.95
CA GLY A 151 -4.82 3.91 7.76
C GLY A 151 -3.85 4.16 8.91
N LEU A 152 -4.07 3.58 10.10
CA LEU A 152 -3.09 3.59 11.18
C LEU A 152 -1.77 2.89 10.82
N GLY A 153 -1.76 2.06 9.77
CA GLY A 153 -0.52 1.47 9.24
C GLY A 153 0.47 2.51 8.71
N PHE A 154 0.00 3.64 8.15
CA PHE A 154 0.87 4.68 7.60
C PHE A 154 1.72 5.39 8.68
N PRO A 155 1.15 5.96 9.77
CA PRO A 155 1.95 6.60 10.80
C PRO A 155 2.85 5.60 11.54
N LEU A 156 2.40 4.35 11.73
CA LEU A 156 3.22 3.30 12.33
C LEU A 156 4.47 2.99 11.50
N SER A 157 4.41 3.13 10.17
CA SER A 157 5.57 2.95 9.29
C SER A 157 6.63 4.05 9.43
N ASN A 158 6.28 5.20 9.99
CA ASN A 158 7.16 6.35 10.16
C ASN A 158 7.60 6.56 11.62
N ALA A 159 7.03 5.81 12.56
CA ALA A 159 7.35 5.87 13.99
C ALA A 159 8.56 5.01 14.31
#